data_AF-A0A4Q0P871-F1
#
_entry.id   AF-A0A4Q0P871-F1
#
_cell.length_a   1.000
_cell.length_b   1.000
_cell.length_c   1.000
_cell.angle_alpha   90.00
_cell.angle_beta   90.00
_cell.angle_gamma   90.00
#
_symmetry.space_group_name_H-M   'P 1'
#
loop_
_entity.id
_entity.type
_entity.pdbx_description
1 polymer ?
#
loop_
_entity_poly.entity_id
_entity_poly.type
_entity_poly.pdbx_seq_one_letter_code
_entity_poly.pdbx_strand_id
1 'polypeptide(L)'
;MANCPNCNSKLATQKIVKSFLSLKSYPPIVCKSCKMILSHKINNRLYGGLAAILGISVGLLYINLNNLNVENILIGIILAGISLVLSSIFITNFLHFEKQ
;
A
#
# COMPACT_ATOMS: atom_id res chain seq x y z
N MET A 1 -12.30 -6.37 1.82
CA MET A 1 -12.06 -5.12 2.58
C MET A 1 -11.72 -5.52 4.00
N ALA A 2 -10.78 -4.84 4.66
CA ALA A 2 -10.44 -5.17 6.04
C ALA A 2 -11.55 -4.75 7.02
N ASN A 3 -11.73 -5.55 8.08
CA ASN A 3 -12.73 -5.32 9.13
C ASN A 3 -12.07 -4.84 10.42
N CYS A 4 -12.81 -4.05 11.20
CA CYS A 4 -12.39 -3.67 12.54
C CYS A 4 -12.38 -4.91 13.47
N PRO A 5 -11.28 -5.18 14.19
CA PRO A 5 -11.20 -6.34 15.09
C PRO A 5 -12.14 -6.26 16.31
N ASN A 6 -12.74 -5.10 16.58
CA ASN A 6 -13.63 -4.92 17.74
C ASN A 6 -15.12 -5.06 17.42
N CYS A 7 -15.58 -4.42 16.35
CA CYS A 7 -17.00 -4.38 15.99
C CYS A 7 -17.29 -5.04 14.63
N ASN A 8 -16.28 -5.65 14.01
CA ASN A 8 -16.34 -6.29 12.70
C ASN A 8 -16.87 -5.40 11.54
N SER A 9 -17.01 -4.10 11.77
CA SER A 9 -17.46 -3.17 10.74
C SER A 9 -16.37 -2.92 9.70
N LYS A 10 -16.79 -2.69 8.44
CA LYS A 10 -15.88 -2.44 7.32
C LYS A 10 -15.11 -1.14 7.54
N LEU A 11 -13.79 -1.21 7.41
CA LEU A 11 -12.92 -0.04 7.43
C LEU A 11 -12.89 0.60 6.04
N ALA A 12 -12.81 1.94 6.00
CA ALA A 12 -12.77 2.67 4.74
C ALA A 12 -11.43 2.45 4.03
N THR A 13 -11.44 1.83 2.85
CA THR A 13 -10.24 1.51 2.06
C THR A 13 -9.34 2.72 1.83
N GLN A 14 -9.92 3.89 1.55
CA GLN A 14 -9.15 5.13 1.36
C GLN A 14 -8.32 5.51 2.60
N LYS A 15 -8.87 5.32 3.81
CA LYS A 15 -8.14 5.58 5.06
C LYS A 15 -7.01 4.56 5.28
N ILE A 16 -7.28 3.30 4.93
CA ILE A 16 -6.27 2.22 5.02
C ILE A 16 -5.12 2.50 4.06
N VAL A 17 -5.39 2.77 2.79
CA VAL A 17 -4.35 3.07 1.78
C VAL A 17 -3.57 4.32 2.17
N LYS A 18 -4.25 5.39 2.59
CA LYS A 18 -3.60 6.63 3.00
C LYS A 18 -2.68 6.43 4.21
N SER A 19 -3.12 5.65 5.19
CA SER A 19 -2.28 5.27 6.32
C SER A 19 -1.10 4.40 5.88
N PHE A 20 -1.37 3.41 5.04
CA PHE A 20 -0.38 2.45 4.59
C PHE A 20 0.76 3.10 3.76
N LEU A 21 0.41 4.02 2.87
CA LEU A 21 1.37 4.79 2.06
C LEU A 21 1.94 6.01 2.79
N SER A 22 1.55 6.25 4.04
CA SER A 22 2.06 7.39 4.80
C SER A 22 3.51 7.16 5.20
N LEU A 23 4.36 8.15 4.89
CA LEU A 23 5.76 8.20 5.32
C LEU A 23 5.92 8.25 6.86
N LYS A 24 4.86 8.60 7.60
CA LYS A 24 4.88 8.74 9.07
C LYS A 24 4.55 7.43 9.81
N SER A 25 5.19 6.33 9.43
CA SER A 25 5.10 5.04 10.16
C SER A 25 3.68 4.60 10.54
N TYR A 26 2.80 4.45 9.54
CA TYR A 26 1.42 3.97 9.74
C TYR A 26 0.61 4.76 10.78
N PRO A 27 0.10 5.97 10.43
CA PRO A 27 -0.74 6.74 11.34
C PRO A 27 -1.97 5.92 11.77
N PRO A 28 -2.43 6.06 13.02
CA PRO A 28 -3.53 5.26 13.52
C PRO A 28 -4.84 5.56 12.79
N ILE A 29 -5.67 4.53 12.65
CA ILE A 29 -6.97 4.59 11.96
C ILE A 29 -8.09 4.51 13.00
N VAL A 30 -8.97 5.51 13.00
CA VAL A 30 -10.17 5.48 13.85
C VAL A 30 -11.33 4.79 13.13
N CYS A 31 -11.85 3.73 13.74
CA CYS A 31 -13.06 3.06 13.28
C CYS A 31 -14.29 3.97 13.48
N LYS A 32 -15.08 4.21 12.42
CA LYS A 32 -16.27 5.07 12.52
C LYS A 32 -17.37 4.49 13.41
N SER A 33 -17.51 3.16 13.45
CA SER A 33 -18.64 2.51 14.12
C SER A 33 -18.46 2.40 15.63
N CYS A 34 -17.25 2.06 16.10
CA CYS A 34 -16.95 1.87 17.52
C CYS A 34 -15.98 2.91 18.09
N LYS A 35 -15.55 3.91 17.30
CA LYS A 35 -14.57 4.95 17.67
C LYS A 35 -13.23 4.42 18.17
N MET A 36 -12.95 3.13 17.98
CA MET A 36 -11.70 2.51 18.40
C MET A 36 -10.54 2.94 17.51
N ILE A 37 -9.39 3.19 18.13
CA ILE A 37 -8.14 3.50 17.48
C ILE A 37 -7.44 2.19 17.12
N LEU A 38 -7.07 2.04 15.85
CA LEU A 38 -6.45 0.85 15.30
C LEU A 38 -5.09 1.19 14.72
N SER A 39 -4.12 0.33 15.01
CA SER A 39 -2.77 0.39 14.45
C SER A 39 -2.57 -0.74 13.44
N HIS A 40 -1.70 -0.50 12.46
CA HIS A 40 -1.26 -1.55 11.55
C HIS A 40 -0.32 -2.50 12.30
N LYS A 41 -0.52 -3.81 12.16
CA LYS A 41 0.44 -4.80 12.66
C LYS A 41 1.79 -4.66 11.95
N ILE A 42 2.89 -4.94 12.65
CA ILE A 42 4.25 -4.91 12.11
C ILE A 42 4.40 -5.80 10.87
N ASN A 43 3.72 -6.96 10.83
CA ASN A 43 3.75 -7.88 9.69
C ASN A 43 3.26 -7.24 8.38
N ASN A 44 2.49 -6.16 8.44
CA ASN A 44 2.05 -5.44 7.25
C ASN A 44 3.20 -4.81 6.45
N ARG A 45 4.38 -4.62 7.08
CA ARG A 45 5.59 -4.15 6.40
C ARG A 45 6.05 -5.07 5.27
N LEU A 46 5.83 -6.38 5.42
CA LEU A 46 6.16 -7.35 4.36
C LEU A 46 5.33 -7.10 3.10
N TYR A 47 4.02 -6.83 3.26
CA TYR A 47 3.16 -6.48 2.13
C TYR A 47 3.59 -5.15 1.47
N GLY A 48 4.10 -4.20 2.26
CA GLY A 48 4.67 -2.95 1.73
C GLY A 48 5.93 -3.18 0.91
N GLY A 49 6.84 -4.01 1.42
CA GLY A 49 8.02 -4.44 0.68
C GLY A 49 7.67 -5.16 -0.63
N LEU A 50 6.70 -6.08 -0.60
CA LEU A 50 6.21 -6.77 -1.79
C LEU A 50 5.61 -5.82 -2.82
N ALA A 51 4.78 -4.85 -2.40
CA ALA A 51 4.21 -3.83 -3.29
C ALA A 51 5.31 -2.97 -3.93
N ALA A 52 6.34 -2.59 -3.17
CA ALA A 52 7.48 -1.84 -3.68
C ALA A 52 8.29 -2.64 -4.71
N ILE A 53 8.60 -3.91 -4.41
CA ILE A 53 9.33 -4.79 -5.34
C ILE A 53 8.55 -4.97 -6.64
N LEU A 54 7.22 -5.17 -6.57
CA LEU A 54 6.35 -5.26 -7.74
C LEU A 54 6.33 -3.96 -8.57
N GLY A 55 6.35 -2.81 -7.92
CA GLY A 55 6.46 -1.53 -8.62
C GLY A 55 7.77 -1.43 -9.40
N ILE A 56 8.89 -1.71 -8.71
CA ILE A 56 10.23 -1.63 -9.30
C ILE A 56 10.40 -2.64 -10.44
N SER A 57 9.93 -3.88 -10.28
CA SER A 57 10.05 -4.91 -11.31
C SER A 57 9.28 -4.54 -12.58
N VAL A 58 8.08 -3.95 -12.46
CA VAL A 58 7.33 -3.46 -13.62
C VAL A 58 8.08 -2.34 -14.34
N GLY A 59 8.65 -1.39 -13.60
CA GLY A 59 9.48 -0.33 -14.19
C GLY A 59 10.72 -0.87 -14.90
N LEU A 60 11.42 -1.82 -14.28
CA LEU A 60 12.60 -2.47 -14.86
C LEU A 60 12.28 -3.33 -16.09
N LEU A 61 11.15 -4.04 -16.10
CA LEU A 61 10.71 -4.81 -17.27
C LEU A 61 10.42 -3.90 -18.46
N TYR A 62 9.92 -2.69 -18.21
CA TYR A 62 9.69 -1.71 -19.27
C TYR A 62 11.00 -1.07 -19.76
N ILE A 63 11.92 -0.77 -18.84
CA ILE A 63 13.22 -0.20 -19.20
C ILE A 63 14.06 -1.30 -19.86
N ASN A 64 14.04 -1.31 -21.19
CA ASN A 64 14.99 -2.12 -21.96
C ASN A 64 16.41 -1.58 -21.70
N LEU A 65 17.17 -2.30 -20.88
CA LEU A 65 18.54 -1.94 -20.45
C LEU A 65 19.49 -1.72 -21.64
N ASN A 66 19.17 -2.25 -22.83
CA ASN A 66 19.98 -2.10 -24.03
C ASN A 66 19.72 -0.80 -24.81
N ASN A 67 18.64 -0.05 -24.51
CA ASN A 67 18.28 1.21 -25.16
C ASN A 67 17.77 2.24 -24.13
N LEU A 68 18.70 2.72 -23.30
CA LEU A 68 18.44 3.73 -22.27
C LEU A 68 18.22 5.11 -22.90
N ASN A 69 16.97 5.39 -23.27
CA ASN A 69 16.51 6.73 -23.60
C ASN A 69 15.83 7.36 -22.38
N VAL A 70 16.00 8.68 -22.18
CA VAL A 70 15.41 9.43 -21.06
C VAL A 70 13.88 9.26 -21.04
N GLU A 71 13.26 9.25 -22.21
CA GLU A 71 11.81 9.04 -22.36
C GLU A 71 11.37 7.67 -21.84
N ASN A 72 12.10 6.61 -22.18
CA ASN A 72 11.80 5.25 -21.72
C ASN A 72 11.98 5.10 -20.20
N ILE A 73 13.00 5.75 -19.64
CA ILE A 73 13.22 5.77 -18.19
C ILE A 73 12.07 6.48 -17.48
N LEU A 74 11.62 7.63 -18.00
CA LEU A 74 10.52 8.39 -17.42
C LEU A 74 9.22 7.57 -17.45
N ILE A 75 8.91 6.92 -18.57
CA ILE A 75 7.73 6.04 -18.69
C ILE A 75 7.83 4.85 -17.73
N GLY A 76 9.02 4.24 -17.60
CA GLY A 76 9.26 3.16 -16.65
C GLY A 76 9.00 3.56 -15.19
N ILE A 77 9.43 4.76 -14.79
CA ILE A 77 9.16 5.31 -13.45
C ILE A 77 7.66 5.54 -13.24
N ILE A 78 6.96 6.09 -14.24
CA ILE A 78 5.51 6.31 -14.18
C ILE A 78 4.78 4.97 -14.02
N LEU A 79 5.15 3.95 -14.80
CA LEU A 79 4.59 2.60 -14.71
C LEU A 79 4.85 1.96 -13.35
N ALA A 80 6.06 2.13 -12.80
CA ALA A 80 6.39 1.66 -11.45
C ALA A 80 5.50 2.33 -10.39
N GLY A 81 5.28 3.64 -10.49
CA GLY A 81 4.41 4.39 -9.59
C GLY A 81 2.95 3.94 -9.67
N ILE A 82 2.41 3.74 -10.87
CA ILE A 82 1.05 3.23 -11.08
C ILE A 82 0.91 1.81 -10.49
N SER A 83 1.89 0.95 -10.75
CA SER A 83 1.94 -0.42 -10.20
C SER A 83 1.98 -0.43 -8.67
N LEU A 84 2.76 0.46 -8.05
CA LEU A 84 2.83 0.63 -6.60
C LEU A 84 1.47 1.02 -6.02
N VAL A 85 0.77 1.98 -6.64
CA VAL A 85 -0.54 2.45 -6.16
C VAL A 85 -1.59 1.35 -6.30
N LEU A 86 -1.63 0.66 -7.45
CA LEU A 86 -2.56 -0.45 -7.69
C LEU A 86 -2.33 -1.59 -6.70
N SER A 87 -1.08 -2.05 -6.54
CA SER A 87 -0.74 -3.10 -5.59
C SER A 87 -1.10 -2.71 -4.16
N SER A 88 -0.90 -1.45 -3.76
CA SER A 88 -1.28 -0.93 -2.44
C SER A 88 -2.80 -0.96 -2.19
N ILE A 89 -3.62 -0.77 -3.23
CA ILE A 89 -5.08 -0.92 -3.14
C ILE A 89 -5.44 -2.39 -2.95
N PHE A 90 -4.84 -3.30 -3.71
CA PHE A 90 -5.14 -4.74 -3.64
C PHE A 90 -4.77 -5.35 -2.28
N ILE A 91 -3.64 -4.98 -1.70
CA ILE A 91 -3.18 -5.54 -0.42
C ILE A 91 -4.05 -5.11 0.78
N THR A 92 -4.90 -4.07 0.64
CA THR A 92 -5.74 -3.60 1.75
C THR A 92 -6.66 -4.66 2.34
N ASN A 93 -6.99 -5.70 1.57
CA ASN A 93 -7.78 -6.83 2.03
C ASN A 93 -7.01 -7.80 2.94
N PHE A 94 -5.69 -7.80 2.85
CA PHE A 94 -4.78 -8.69 3.58
C PHE A 94 -4.09 -8.02 4.76
N LEU A 95 -4.27 -6.70 4.92
CA LEU A 95 -3.69 -5.95 6.03
C LEU A 95 -4.37 -6.30 7.35
N HIS A 96 -3.56 -6.56 8.37
CA HIS A 96 -4.03 -6.85 9.73
C HIS A 96 -3.93 -5.62 10.64
N PHE A 97 -4.92 -5.47 11.50
CA PHE A 97 -5.02 -4.35 12.44
C PHE A 97 -5.02 -4.87 13.88
N GLU A 98 -4.46 -4.08 14.78
CA GLU A 98 -4.47 -4.31 16.23
C GLU A 98 -5.01 -3.09 16.96
N LYS A 99 -5.54 -3.31 18.16
CA LYS A 99 -6.04 -2.24 19.03
C LYS A 99 -4.83 -1.50 19.60
N GLN A 100 -4.89 -0.17 19.60
CA GLN A 100 -3.90 0.67 20.26
C GLN A 100 -4.24 0.84 21.74
#